data_AF-A0AAW2TGP8-F1
#
_entry.id   AF-A0AAW2TGP8-F1
#
_cell.length_a   1.000
_cell.length_b   1.000
_cell.length_c   1.000
_cell.angle_alpha   90.00
_cell.angle_beta   90.00
_cell.angle_gamma   90.00
#
_symmetry.space_group_name_H-M   'P 1'
#
loop_
_entity.id
_entity.type
_entity.pdbx_description
1 polymer ?
#
loop_
_entity_poly.entity_id
_entity_poly.type
_entity_poly.pdbx_seq_one_letter_code
_entity_poly.pdbx_strand_id
1 'polypeptide(L)'
;MWTRTVACEHLIQRRWVGGQSGSAGQKLKQCLSNTKEGLISWERSYFGHVGRRVKQLEEQLQALDDDSTKPEDRLKRRALRCEMEEFLSREELMWKQRGKSQWLKEGDRNTAYFHARANARRRKNSIFRLRNKDGNWCCSMGEM
;
A
#
# COMPACT_ATOMS: atom_id res chain seq x y z
N MET A 1 0.59 3.92 -7.85
CA MET A 1 -0.28 5.03 -7.42
C MET A 1 0.44 5.87 -6.37
N TRP A 2 0.73 5.33 -5.19
CA TRP A 2 1.73 5.83 -4.23
C TRP A 2 3.14 6.00 -4.83
N THR A 3 3.60 5.06 -5.66
CA THR A 3 4.90 5.17 -6.37
C THR A 3 4.95 6.23 -7.47
N ARG A 4 3.81 6.85 -7.85
CA ARG A 4 3.74 7.87 -8.90
C ARG A 4 3.68 9.30 -8.36
N THR A 5 3.38 9.45 -7.07
CA THR A 5 3.35 10.74 -6.39
C THR A 5 4.72 11.05 -5.83
N VAL A 6 5.31 12.18 -6.23
CA VAL A 6 6.60 12.69 -5.76
C VAL A 6 6.66 12.76 -4.22
N ALA A 7 5.51 13.00 -3.58
CA ALA A 7 5.34 13.01 -2.13
C ALA A 7 5.73 11.68 -1.45
N CYS A 8 5.52 10.53 -2.10
CA CYS A 8 5.88 9.23 -1.55
C CYS A 8 7.41 9.04 -1.51
N GLU A 9 8.10 9.46 -2.57
CA GLU A 9 9.57 9.41 -2.64
C GLU A 9 10.20 10.29 -1.56
N HIS A 10 9.73 11.54 -1.43
CA HIS A 10 10.18 12.44 -0.37
C HIS A 10 9.90 11.90 1.04
N LEU A 11 8.75 11.24 1.24
CA LEU A 11 8.41 10.65 2.53
C LEU A 11 9.33 9.48 2.88
N ILE A 12 9.65 8.62 1.90
CA ILE A 12 10.59 7.53 2.07
C ILE A 12 11.98 8.09 2.36
N GLN A 13 12.51 9.00 1.55
CA GLN A 13 13.83 9.61 1.76
C GLN A 13 13.95 10.27 3.14
N ARG A 14 12.91 11.00 3.57
CA ARG A 14 12.87 11.65 4.89
C ARG A 14 12.85 10.65 6.05
N ARG A 15 12.11 9.54 5.92
CA ARG A 15 11.91 8.57 7.01
C ARG A 15 12.98 7.47 7.01
N TRP A 16 13.71 7.31 5.93
CA TRP A 16 14.81 6.35 5.74
C TRP A 16 16.13 6.82 6.38
N VAL A 17 16.08 7.27 7.64
CA VAL A 17 17.26 7.77 8.38
C VAL A 17 17.39 7.11 9.76
N GLY A 18 16.50 6.17 10.10
CA GLY A 18 16.25 5.71 11.48
C GLY A 18 17.21 4.67 12.09
N GLY A 19 18.37 4.39 11.51
CA GLY A 19 19.25 3.31 11.96
C GLY A 19 20.45 3.77 12.79
N GLN A 20 20.26 4.53 13.87
CA GLN A 20 21.41 5.10 14.62
C GLN A 20 22.16 4.09 15.50
N SER A 21 21.51 3.01 15.98
CA SER A 21 22.14 2.03 16.87
C SER A 21 21.68 0.59 16.61
N GLY A 22 22.58 -0.37 16.80
CA GLY A 22 22.33 -1.81 16.63
C GLY A 22 23.02 -2.44 15.42
N SER A 23 22.81 -3.75 15.24
CA SER A 23 23.33 -4.50 14.09
C SER A 23 22.69 -4.05 12.77
N ALA A 24 23.31 -4.38 11.63
CA ALA A 24 22.78 -4.02 10.31
C ALA A 24 21.32 -4.46 10.10
N GLY A 25 20.94 -5.63 10.62
CA GLY A 25 19.55 -6.13 10.58
C GLY A 25 18.59 -5.32 11.44
N GLN A 26 19.02 -4.85 12.61
CA GLN A 26 18.21 -4.00 13.50
C GLN A 26 18.01 -2.61 12.89
N LYS A 27 19.07 -2.03 12.31
CA LYS A 27 19.01 -0.76 11.57
C LYS A 27 18.02 -0.84 10.41
N LEU A 28 18.09 -1.90 9.61
CA LEU A 28 17.17 -2.12 8.50
C LEU A 28 15.72 -2.28 8.98
N LYS A 29 15.50 -3.06 10.05
CA LYS A 29 14.16 -3.24 10.65
C LYS A 29 13.58 -1.90 11.13
N GLN A 30 14.39 -1.05 11.75
CA GLN A 30 13.97 0.26 12.23
C GLN A 30 13.61 1.20 11.08
N CYS A 31 14.46 1.29 10.04
CA CYS A 31 14.16 2.07 8.85
C CYS A 31 12.86 1.60 8.16
N LEU A 32 12.66 0.28 8.05
CA LEU A 32 11.44 -0.29 7.48
C LEU A 32 10.21 0.03 8.33
N SER A 33 10.29 -0.04 9.67
CA SER A 33 9.16 0.28 10.54
C SER A 33 8.79 1.76 10.45
N ASN A 34 9.77 2.65 10.56
CA ASN A 34 9.56 4.10 10.51
C ASN A 34 8.98 4.53 9.16
N THR A 35 9.46 3.93 8.06
CA THR A 35 8.96 4.20 6.71
C THR A 35 7.53 3.65 6.54
N LYS A 36 7.26 2.45 7.05
CA LYS A 36 5.92 1.85 7.04
C LYS A 36 4.91 2.71 7.79
N GLU A 37 5.23 3.15 9.01
CA GLU A 37 4.35 4.00 9.82
C GLU A 37 4.11 5.36 9.17
N GLY A 38 5.17 5.96 8.61
CA GLY A 38 5.06 7.18 7.83
C GLY A 38 4.14 7.02 6.62
N LEU A 39 4.27 5.92 5.89
CA LEU A 39 3.45 5.62 4.72
C LEU A 39 1.99 5.38 5.10
N ILE A 40 1.71 4.70 6.22
CA ILE A 40 0.34 4.47 6.70
C ILE A 40 -0.32 5.80 7.13
N SER A 41 0.42 6.65 7.85
CA SER A 41 -0.07 7.97 8.26
C SER A 41 -0.33 8.89 7.05
N TRP A 42 0.59 8.86 6.09
CA TRP A 42 0.44 9.60 4.82
C TRP A 42 -0.72 9.07 3.98
N GLU A 43 -0.89 7.74 3.90
CA GLU A 43 -2.03 7.13 3.22
C GLU A 43 -3.34 7.61 3.85
N ARG A 44 -3.45 7.58 5.18
CA ARG A 44 -4.67 8.01 5.87
C ARG A 44 -4.98 9.48 5.69
N SER A 45 -3.98 10.36 5.71
CA SER A 45 -4.18 11.78 5.45
C SER A 45 -4.58 11.99 3.99
N TYR A 46 -3.76 11.57 3.04
CA TYR A 46 -4.01 11.81 1.61
C TYR A 46 -5.31 11.16 1.11
N PHE A 47 -5.58 9.91 1.48
CA PHE A 47 -6.74 9.17 0.97
C PHE A 47 -7.98 9.29 1.87
N GLY A 48 -7.84 9.59 3.16
CA GLY A 48 -8.97 9.96 4.01
C GLY A 48 -9.66 11.24 3.53
N HIS A 49 -8.97 12.06 2.74
CA HIS A 49 -9.54 13.21 2.05
C HIS A 49 -10.29 12.85 0.77
N VAL A 50 -10.04 11.71 0.11
CA VAL A 50 -10.68 11.38 -1.18
C VAL A 50 -12.20 11.23 -1.01
N GLY A 51 -12.67 10.43 -0.05
CA GLY A 51 -14.11 10.29 0.21
C GLY A 51 -14.75 11.62 0.67
N ARG A 52 -14.04 12.43 1.46
CA ARG A 52 -14.51 13.76 1.86
C ARG A 52 -14.60 14.72 0.66
N ARG A 53 -13.63 14.64 -0.26
CA ARG A 53 -13.56 15.48 -1.46
C ARG A 53 -14.64 15.10 -2.46
N VAL A 54 -14.88 13.80 -2.67
CA VAL A 54 -16.01 13.31 -3.48
C VAL A 54 -17.33 13.84 -2.92
N LYS A 55 -17.56 13.70 -1.61
CA LYS A 55 -18.77 14.23 -0.97
C LYS A 55 -18.93 15.75 -1.14
N GLN A 56 -17.85 16.52 -1.00
CA GLN A 56 -17.88 17.97 -1.24
C GLN A 56 -18.21 18.32 -2.69
N LEU A 57 -17.69 17.55 -3.66
CA LEU A 57 -17.98 17.75 -5.07
C LEU A 57 -19.43 17.40 -5.41
N GLU A 58 -19.99 16.37 -4.77
CA GLU A 58 -21.42 16.02 -4.86
C GLU A 58 -22.31 17.15 -4.31
N GLU A 59 -22.00 17.69 -3.13
CA GLU A 59 -22.72 18.82 -2.53
C GLU A 59 -22.67 20.07 -3.42
N GLN A 60 -21.53 20.34 -4.06
CA GLN A 60 -21.39 21.46 -5.01
C GLN A 60 -22.19 21.24 -6.30
N LEU A 61 -22.23 20.01 -6.81
CA LEU A 61 -23.05 19.65 -7.98
C LEU A 61 -24.53 19.77 -7.68
N GLN A 62 -24.97 19.28 -6.51
CA GLN A 62 -26.36 19.38 -6.06
C GLN A 62 -26.80 20.85 -5.97
N ALA A 63 -25.99 21.70 -5.33
CA ALA A 63 -26.27 23.13 -5.24
C ALA A 63 -26.35 23.81 -6.61
N LEU A 64 -25.51 23.41 -7.57
CA LEU A 64 -25.55 23.93 -8.94
C LEU A 64 -26.78 23.44 -9.74
N ASP A 65 -27.29 22.26 -9.44
CA ASP A 65 -28.48 21.69 -10.09
C ASP A 65 -29.77 22.30 -9.53
N ASP A 66 -29.80 22.68 -8.25
CA ASP A 66 -30.93 23.36 -7.62
C ASP A 66 -31.06 24.84 -8.07
N ASP A 67 -29.95 25.49 -8.46
CA ASP A 67 -29.87 26.95 -8.60
C ASP A 67 -29.78 27.46 -10.06
N SER A 68 -29.62 26.60 -11.10
CA SER A 68 -29.24 27.12 -12.43
C SER A 68 -29.69 26.42 -13.74
N THR A 69 -30.23 27.27 -14.63
CA THR A 69 -30.44 27.07 -16.09
C THR A 69 -29.38 27.73 -16.99
N LYS A 70 -28.33 28.37 -16.43
CA LYS A 70 -27.39 29.22 -17.20
C LYS A 70 -26.27 28.44 -17.91
N PRO A 71 -25.73 28.95 -19.04
CA PRO A 71 -24.66 28.30 -19.79
C PRO A 71 -23.31 28.21 -19.05
N GLU A 72 -22.93 29.22 -18.26
CA GLU A 72 -21.67 29.21 -17.48
C GLU A 72 -21.64 28.09 -16.44
N ASP A 73 -22.82 27.74 -15.91
CA ASP A 73 -22.96 26.67 -14.94
C ASP A 73 -22.88 25.28 -15.59
N ARG A 74 -23.02 25.17 -16.92
CA ARG A 74 -22.69 23.92 -17.64
C ARG A 74 -21.19 23.65 -17.64
N LEU A 75 -20.36 24.68 -17.82
CA LEU A 75 -18.90 24.51 -17.81
C LEU A 75 -18.40 24.17 -16.41
N LYS A 76 -18.90 24.85 -15.37
CA LYS A 76 -18.60 24.53 -13.97
C LYS A 76 -19.03 23.12 -13.59
N ARG A 77 -20.24 22.69 -13.96
CA ARG A 77 -20.71 21.31 -13.76
C ARG A 77 -19.81 20.28 -14.42
N ARG A 78 -19.38 20.53 -15.65
CA ARG A 78 -18.46 19.64 -16.36
C ARG A 78 -17.12 19.54 -15.64
N ALA A 79 -16.56 20.67 -15.20
CA ALA A 79 -15.29 20.68 -14.47
C ALA A 79 -15.38 19.89 -13.15
N LEU A 80 -16.43 20.11 -12.36
CA LEU A 80 -16.65 19.39 -11.09
C LEU A 80 -16.83 17.88 -11.31
N ARG A 81 -17.58 17.48 -12.35
CA ARG A 81 -17.74 16.05 -12.71
C ARG A 81 -16.41 15.42 -13.11
N CYS A 82 -15.59 16.09 -13.93
CA CYS A 82 -14.27 15.59 -14.30
C CYS A 82 -13.35 15.45 -13.07
N GLU A 83 -13.37 16.42 -12.16
CA GLU A 83 -12.61 16.33 -10.91
C GLU A 83 -13.08 15.14 -10.06
N MET A 84 -14.40 14.93 -9.96
CA MET A 84 -14.98 13.81 -9.22
C MET A 84 -14.62 12.46 -9.84
N GLU A 85 -14.69 12.31 -11.16
CA GLU A 85 -14.26 11.11 -11.90
C GLU A 85 -12.77 10.79 -11.66
N GLU A 86 -11.92 11.81 -11.58
CA GLU A 86 -10.50 11.62 -11.27
C GLU A 86 -10.31 11.06 -9.84
N PHE A 87 -11.02 11.61 -8.86
CA PHE A 87 -10.98 11.12 -7.48
C PHE A 87 -11.53 9.68 -7.35
N LEU A 88 -12.62 9.36 -8.05
CA LEU A 88 -13.20 8.01 -8.08
C LEU A 88 -12.28 7.01 -8.77
N SER A 89 -11.67 7.37 -9.90
CA SER A 89 -10.68 6.53 -10.61
C SER A 89 -9.47 6.23 -9.73
N ARG A 90 -9.05 7.23 -8.94
CA ARG A 90 -7.98 7.09 -7.96
C ARG A 90 -8.37 6.10 -6.85
N GLU A 91 -9.56 6.23 -6.30
CA GLU A 91 -10.10 5.29 -5.31
C GLU A 91 -10.22 3.86 -5.87
N GLU A 92 -10.75 3.69 -7.07
CA GLU A 92 -10.86 2.38 -7.72
C GLU A 92 -9.50 1.69 -7.88
N LEU A 93 -8.49 2.43 -8.32
CA LEU A 93 -7.13 1.91 -8.45
C LEU A 93 -6.55 1.48 -7.09
N MET A 94 -6.84 2.24 -6.02
CA MET A 94 -6.43 1.88 -4.67
C MET A 94 -7.10 0.57 -4.21
N TRP A 95 -8.41 0.44 -4.39
CA TRP A 95 -9.14 -0.78 -4.06
C TRP A 95 -8.64 -1.99 -4.86
N LYS A 96 -8.32 -1.82 -6.15
CA LYS A 96 -7.67 -2.85 -6.97
C LYS A 96 -6.31 -3.29 -6.41
N GLN A 97 -5.49 -2.36 -5.92
CA GLN A 97 -4.20 -2.67 -5.29
C GLN A 97 -4.37 -3.38 -3.94
N ARG A 98 -5.26 -2.88 -3.08
CA ARG A 98 -5.53 -3.46 -1.76
C ARG A 98 -6.15 -4.85 -1.83
N GLY A 99 -7.09 -5.04 -2.76
CA GLY A 99 -7.74 -6.31 -3.02
C GLY A 99 -6.79 -7.39 -3.56
N LYS A 100 -5.52 -7.05 -3.84
CA LYS A 100 -4.56 -7.92 -4.53
C LYS A 100 -5.22 -8.53 -5.77
N SER A 101 -5.77 -7.69 -6.64
CA SER A 101 -6.55 -8.15 -7.81
C SER A 101 -5.82 -9.20 -8.67
N GLN A 102 -4.49 -9.24 -8.66
CA GLN A 102 -3.70 -10.31 -9.29
C GLN A 102 -3.92 -11.70 -8.64
N TRP A 103 -4.13 -11.75 -7.33
CA TRP A 103 -4.55 -12.93 -6.57
C TRP A 103 -5.96 -13.39 -6.97
N LEU A 104 -6.88 -12.46 -7.25
CA LEU A 104 -8.22 -12.75 -7.77
C LEU A 104 -8.20 -13.22 -9.23
N LYS A 105 -7.35 -12.63 -10.07
CA LYS A 105 -7.22 -12.99 -11.50
C LYS A 105 -6.59 -14.37 -11.69
N GLU A 106 -5.61 -14.72 -10.86
CA GLU A 106 -5.00 -16.05 -10.86
C GLU A 106 -5.80 -17.05 -10.01
N GLY A 107 -6.64 -16.57 -9.09
CA GLY A 107 -7.55 -17.40 -8.29
C GLY A 107 -6.82 -18.47 -7.46
N ASP A 108 -7.50 -19.61 -7.23
CA ASP A 108 -6.91 -20.84 -6.69
C ASP A 108 -6.25 -21.70 -7.79
N ARG A 109 -6.03 -21.12 -8.99
CA ARG A 109 -5.29 -21.85 -10.02
C ARG A 109 -3.85 -21.92 -9.54
N ASN A 110 -3.30 -23.12 -9.52
CA ASN A 110 -1.95 -23.41 -9.07
C ASN A 110 -0.92 -22.89 -10.08
N THR A 111 -0.87 -21.57 -10.28
CA THR A 111 0.00 -20.93 -11.25
C THR A 111 1.45 -21.02 -10.79
N ALA A 112 2.39 -20.90 -11.74
CA ALA A 112 3.82 -20.85 -11.45
C ALA A 112 4.17 -19.77 -10.40
N TYR A 113 3.40 -18.68 -10.35
CA TYR A 113 3.55 -17.63 -9.35
C TYR A 113 3.25 -18.12 -7.92
N PHE A 114 2.17 -18.88 -7.70
CA PHE A 114 1.87 -19.44 -6.37
C PHE A 114 2.84 -20.53 -5.96
N HIS A 115 3.26 -21.38 -6.89
CA HIS A 115 4.34 -22.34 -6.63
C HIS A 115 5.64 -21.65 -6.24
N ALA A 116 6.06 -20.61 -6.97
CA ALA A 116 7.25 -19.83 -6.65
C ALA A 116 7.15 -19.17 -5.26
N ARG A 117 5.98 -18.61 -4.93
CA ARG A 117 5.73 -17.97 -3.64
C ARG A 117 5.68 -18.97 -2.48
N ALA A 118 5.05 -20.12 -2.67
CA ALA A 118 5.03 -21.22 -1.70
C ALA A 118 6.44 -21.79 -1.49
N ASN A 119 7.21 -21.99 -2.55
CA ASN A 119 8.60 -22.46 -2.49
C ASN A 119 9.52 -21.44 -1.78
N ALA A 120 9.36 -20.14 -2.03
CA ALA A 120 10.08 -19.10 -1.29
C ALA A 120 9.74 -19.14 0.21
N ARG A 121 8.46 -19.33 0.56
CA ARG A 121 8.03 -19.46 1.96
C ARG A 121 8.56 -20.73 2.61
N ARG A 122 8.55 -21.87 1.89
CA ARG A 122 9.15 -23.13 2.34
C ARG A 122 10.65 -22.96 2.60
N ARG A 123 11.40 -22.36 1.67
CA ARG A 123 12.84 -22.08 1.85
C ARG A 123 13.11 -21.20 3.07
N LYS A 124 12.28 -20.17 3.30
CA LYS A 124 12.43 -19.27 4.45
C LYS A 124 12.08 -19.93 5.78
N ASN A 125 11.10 -20.83 5.79
CA ASN A 125 10.62 -21.49 7.00
C ASN A 125 11.33 -22.84 7.27
N SER A 126 12.17 -23.30 6.35
CA SER A 126 12.94 -24.52 6.53
C SER A 126 14.06 -24.27 7.54
N ILE A 127 13.99 -24.97 8.67
CA ILE A 127 15.05 -24.97 9.67
C ILE A 127 16.07 -26.01 9.23
N PHE A 128 17.24 -25.56 8.78
CA PHE A 128 18.29 -26.45 8.28
C PHE A 128 19.09 -27.11 9.40
N ARG A 129 19.29 -26.43 10.53
CA ARG A 129 20.11 -26.88 11.66
C ARG A 129 19.56 -26.26 12.94
N LEU A 130 19.56 -27.04 14.02
CA LEU A 130 19.19 -26.56 15.35
C LEU A 130 20.46 -26.49 16.21
N ARG A 131 20.56 -25.46 17.05
CA ARG A 131 21.72 -25.29 17.94
C ARG A 131 21.38 -25.85 19.31
N ASN A 132 22.17 -26.80 19.78
CA ASN A 132 21.97 -27.41 21.09
C ASN A 132 22.47 -26.48 22.23
N LYS A 133 22.13 -26.79 23.48
CA LYS A 133 22.49 -25.96 24.66
C LYS A 133 24.01 -25.76 24.82
N ASP A 134 24.80 -26.73 24.35
CA ASP A 134 26.26 -26.70 24.36
C ASP A 134 26.88 -25.92 23.19
N GLY A 135 26.05 -25.28 22.35
CA GLY A 135 26.50 -24.41 21.27
C GLY A 135 26.82 -25.11 19.95
N ASN A 136 26.73 -26.44 19.89
CA ASN A 136 26.93 -27.25 18.68
C ASN A 136 25.70 -27.26 17.75
N TRP A 137 25.95 -27.32 16.44
CA TRP A 137 24.91 -27.39 15.40
C TRP A 137 24.56 -28.85 15.10
N CYS A 138 23.35 -29.27 15.46
CA CYS A 138 22.83 -30.61 15.17
C CYS A 138 22.21 -30.60 13.77
N CYS A 139 22.77 -31.41 12.87
CA CYS A 139 22.26 -31.64 11.52
C CYS A 139 21.46 -32.96 11.40
N SER A 140 21.51 -33.82 12.42
CA SER A 140 20.85 -35.12 12.42
C SER A 140 19.75 -35.17 13.48
N MET A 141 18.64 -35.85 13.15
CA MET A 141 17.49 -36.03 14.02
C MET A 141 17.76 -37.09 15.12
N GLY A 142 18.95 -37.70 15.15
CA GLY A 142 19.37 -38.73 16.12
C GLY A 142 20.20 -38.19 17.29
N GLU A 143 20.43 -36.88 17.37
CA GLU A 143 21.18 -36.21 18.46
C GLU A 143 20.37 -35.04 19.06
N MET A 144 19.03 -35.13 19.02
CA MET A 144 18.13 -34.34 19.86
C MET A 144 17.95 -35.02 21.22
#